data_AF-A0A3D0NPE5-F1
#
_entry.id   AF-A0A3D0NPE5-F1
#
_cell.length_a   1.000
_cell.length_b   1.000
_cell.length_c   1.000
_cell.angle_alpha   90.00
_cell.angle_beta   90.00
_cell.angle_gamma   90.00
#
_symmetry.space_group_name_H-M   'P 1'
#
loop_
_entity.id
_entity.type
_entity.pdbx_description
1 polymer ?
#
loop_
_entity_poly.entity_id
_entity_poly.type
_entity_poly.pdbx_seq_one_letter_code
_entity_poly.pdbx_strand_id
1 'polypeptide(L)'
;ASLAADDIKSGKIGTSYSVSPKTIKGYECDTSLTANATGTFAQGGTTVIFKYHEAAVETLKIHYYNSNGWSQVAMYVYTGSGATATQLSGAWPGTVMQPESSGWYVGSVDYDGTAKFIANNNNGGSQDPTGVGSDGYSVSGEV
;
A
#
# COMPACT_ATOMS: atom_id res chain seq x y z
N ALA A 1 18.11 -6.20 11.16
CA ALA A 1 17.84 -7.61 10.77
C ALA A 1 18.20 -7.80 9.30
N SER A 2 18.57 -9.00 8.87
CA SER A 2 18.73 -9.32 7.44
C SER A 2 17.35 -9.53 6.80
N LEU A 3 17.06 -8.86 5.69
CA LEU A 3 15.76 -8.96 5.00
C LEU A 3 15.71 -10.11 3.98
N ALA A 4 16.87 -10.63 3.56
CA ALA A 4 17.00 -11.74 2.63
C ALA A 4 18.25 -12.57 2.99
N ALA A 5 18.32 -13.81 2.51
CA ALA A 5 19.51 -14.64 2.61
C ALA A 5 20.67 -14.07 1.77
N ASP A 6 21.90 -14.34 2.19
CA ASP A 6 23.11 -13.93 1.48
C ASP A 6 23.32 -14.75 0.19
N ASP A 7 23.90 -14.12 -0.83
CA ASP A 7 24.41 -14.81 -2.02
C ASP A 7 25.93 -14.79 -2.04
N ILE A 8 26.54 -15.91 -2.44
CA ILE A 8 27.99 -16.02 -2.61
C ILE A 8 28.32 -16.12 -4.10
N LYS A 9 29.16 -15.21 -4.58
CA LYS A 9 29.68 -15.23 -5.95
C LYS A 9 31.19 -15.40 -5.92
N SER A 10 31.70 -16.32 -6.72
CA SER A 10 33.13 -16.61 -6.85
C SER A 10 33.61 -16.29 -8.26
N GLY A 11 34.85 -15.82 -8.38
CA GLY A 11 35.46 -15.49 -9.65
C GLY A 11 36.98 -15.39 -9.55
N LYS A 12 37.65 -15.28 -10.70
CA LYS A 12 39.10 -15.12 -10.74
C LYS A 12 39.48 -13.70 -10.32
N ILE A 13 40.56 -13.55 -9.56
CA ILE A 13 41.08 -12.24 -9.16
C ILE A 13 41.27 -11.37 -10.42
N GLY A 14 40.79 -10.13 -10.36
CA GLY A 14 40.87 -9.16 -11.45
C GLY A 14 39.77 -9.27 -12.52
N THR A 15 38.94 -10.31 -12.50
CA THR A 15 37.74 -10.37 -13.35
C THR A 15 36.62 -9.51 -12.78
N SER A 16 35.79 -8.92 -13.64
CA SER A 16 34.68 -8.09 -13.19
C SER A 16 33.55 -8.90 -12.57
N TYR A 17 32.87 -8.29 -11.60
CA TYR A 17 31.59 -8.75 -11.08
C TYR A 17 30.54 -7.66 -11.21
N SER A 18 29.29 -8.11 -11.30
CA SER A 18 28.10 -7.29 -11.18
C SER A 18 27.06 -8.10 -10.40
N VAL A 19 26.41 -7.45 -9.44
CA VAL A 19 25.31 -7.98 -8.63
C VAL A 19 24.21 -6.93 -8.54
N SER A 20 22.95 -7.37 -8.49
CA SER A 20 21.78 -6.50 -8.37
C SER A 20 21.10 -6.73 -7.02
N PRO A 21 20.44 -5.71 -6.44
CA PRO A 21 19.64 -5.88 -5.24
C PRO A 21 18.51 -6.90 -5.47
N LYS A 22 18.13 -7.62 -4.42
CA LYS A 22 16.95 -8.50 -4.44
C LYS A 22 15.68 -7.67 -4.34
N THR A 23 14.62 -8.11 -5.02
CA THR A 23 13.27 -7.57 -4.78
C THR A 23 12.74 -8.16 -3.47
N ILE A 24 12.39 -7.29 -2.52
CA ILE A 24 11.87 -7.68 -1.20
C ILE A 24 10.50 -7.04 -1.03
N LYS A 25 9.47 -7.85 -0.78
CA LYS A 25 8.08 -7.36 -0.65
C LYS A 25 7.98 -6.35 0.50
N GLY A 26 7.45 -5.16 0.21
CA GLY A 26 7.27 -4.07 1.19
C GLY A 26 8.51 -3.21 1.44
N TYR A 27 9.59 -3.41 0.68
CA TYR A 27 10.84 -2.67 0.84
C TYR A 27 11.38 -2.19 -0.52
N GLU A 28 12.02 -1.02 -0.49
CA GLU A 28 12.73 -0.44 -1.62
C GLU A 28 14.23 -0.38 -1.32
N CYS A 29 15.05 -0.67 -2.32
CA CYS A 29 16.50 -0.59 -2.18
C CYS A 29 16.94 0.87 -2.27
N ASP A 30 17.74 1.32 -1.30
CA ASP A 30 18.40 2.62 -1.35
C ASP A 30 19.51 2.58 -2.42
N THR A 31 19.17 3.08 -3.61
CA THR A 31 20.08 3.07 -4.76
C THR A 31 21.33 3.92 -4.54
N SER A 32 21.29 4.89 -3.62
CA SER A 32 22.45 5.73 -3.28
C SER A 32 23.58 4.94 -2.59
N LEU A 33 23.28 3.76 -2.05
CA LEU A 33 24.21 2.92 -1.31
C LEU A 33 24.68 1.67 -2.09
N THR A 34 24.58 1.71 -3.42
CA THR A 34 24.89 0.56 -4.30
C THR A 34 26.24 0.66 -5.03
N ALA A 35 27.09 1.61 -4.64
CA ALA A 35 28.33 1.94 -5.37
C ALA A 35 29.28 0.74 -5.59
N ASN A 36 29.31 -0.24 -4.67
CA ASN A 36 30.17 -1.42 -4.77
C ASN A 36 29.49 -2.67 -5.39
N ALA A 37 28.28 -2.51 -5.94
CA ALA A 37 27.54 -3.58 -6.62
C ALA A 37 28.21 -4.04 -7.94
N THR A 38 29.13 -3.23 -8.46
CA THR A 38 30.03 -3.62 -9.56
C THR A 38 31.48 -3.40 -9.14
N GLY A 39 32.39 -4.18 -9.71
CA GLY A 39 33.81 -4.11 -9.37
C GLY A 39 34.59 -5.26 -9.98
N THR A 40 35.74 -5.60 -9.40
CA THR A 40 36.50 -6.80 -9.75
C THR A 40 36.71 -7.69 -8.52
N PHE A 41 36.81 -9.00 -8.73
CA PHE A 41 37.11 -9.93 -7.64
C PHE A 41 38.50 -9.61 -7.08
N ALA A 42 38.55 -9.29 -5.79
CA ALA A 42 39.77 -9.00 -5.07
C ALA A 42 40.24 -10.21 -4.25
N GLN A 43 41.54 -10.27 -3.99
CA GLN A 43 42.08 -11.22 -3.01
C GLN A 43 41.53 -10.87 -1.61
N GLY A 44 40.97 -11.86 -0.92
CA GLY A 44 40.28 -11.65 0.37
C GLY A 44 38.77 -11.45 0.28
N GLY A 45 38.21 -11.35 -0.94
CA GLY A 45 36.77 -11.22 -1.17
C GLY A 45 36.24 -9.80 -0.96
N THR A 46 35.00 -9.57 -1.38
CA THR A 46 34.30 -8.29 -1.24
C THR A 46 32.91 -8.56 -0.71
N THR A 47 32.48 -7.80 0.30
CA THR A 47 31.10 -7.81 0.79
C THR A 47 30.32 -6.65 0.18
N VAL A 48 29.23 -6.98 -0.53
CA VAL A 48 28.28 -6.00 -1.07
C VAL A 48 27.05 -6.01 -0.17
N ILE A 49 26.64 -4.85 0.33
CA ILE A 49 25.49 -4.70 1.22
C ILE A 49 24.48 -3.79 0.54
N PHE A 50 23.29 -4.30 0.31
CA PHE A 50 22.14 -3.50 -0.13
C PHE A 50 21.35 -3.08 1.10
N LYS A 51 21.20 -1.77 1.30
CA LYS A 51 20.31 -1.23 2.34
C LYS A 51 18.93 -0.98 1.76
N TYR A 52 17.93 -1.22 2.58
CA TYR A 52 16.53 -1.06 2.20
C TYR A 52 15.83 -0.18 3.22
N HIS A 53 14.82 0.54 2.75
CA HIS A 53 13.80 1.17 3.58
C HIS A 53 12.45 0.54 3.26
N GLU A 54 11.47 0.71 4.16
CA GLU A 54 10.09 0.36 3.83
C GLU A 54 9.68 1.09 2.56
N ALA A 55 9.05 0.36 1.64
CA ALA A 55 8.48 0.96 0.46
C ALA A 55 7.39 1.96 0.89
N ALA A 56 7.26 3.07 0.17
CA ALA A 56 6.11 3.92 0.39
C ALA A 56 4.85 3.09 0.11
N VAL A 57 3.95 3.02 1.08
CA VAL A 57 2.64 2.42 0.86
C VAL A 57 1.82 3.48 0.13
N GLU A 58 1.54 3.24 -1.14
CA GLU A 58 0.57 4.05 -1.88
C GLU A 58 -0.81 3.81 -1.25
N THR A 59 -1.39 4.88 -0.72
CA THR A 59 -2.68 4.82 -0.02
C THR A 59 -3.79 5.33 -0.91
N LEU A 60 -4.91 4.60 -0.97
CA LEU A 60 -6.14 5.09 -1.54
C LEU A 60 -6.77 6.05 -0.53
N LYS A 61 -6.73 7.35 -0.82
CA LYS A 61 -7.30 8.41 0.00
C LYS A 61 -8.63 8.85 -0.57
N ILE A 62 -9.65 8.91 0.27
CA ILE A 62 -11.04 9.17 -0.11
C ILE A 62 -11.55 10.37 0.68
N HIS A 63 -11.97 11.41 -0.03
CA HIS A 63 -12.74 12.52 0.50
C HIS A 63 -14.23 12.33 0.22
N TYR A 64 -15.06 12.48 1.24
CA TYR A 64 -16.51 12.35 1.13
C TYR A 64 -17.23 13.55 1.74
N TYR A 65 -18.12 14.15 0.97
CA TYR A 65 -18.99 15.22 1.46
C TYR A 65 -20.27 14.65 2.05
N ASN A 66 -20.49 14.86 3.35
CA ASN A 66 -21.65 14.38 4.05
C ASN A 66 -22.86 15.32 3.86
N SER A 67 -23.52 15.22 2.72
CA SER A 67 -24.78 15.92 2.43
C SER A 67 -25.98 15.33 3.19
N ASN A 68 -25.85 14.11 3.72
CA ASN A 68 -26.90 13.37 4.41
C ASN A 68 -27.09 13.76 5.88
N GLY A 69 -26.18 14.57 6.45
CA GLY A 69 -26.26 15.03 7.84
C GLY A 69 -25.97 13.93 8.87
N TRP A 70 -25.20 12.90 8.52
CA TRP A 70 -24.83 11.84 9.46
C TRP A 70 -23.90 12.35 10.57
N SER A 71 -24.07 11.88 11.81
CA SER A 71 -23.19 12.28 12.93
C SER A 71 -21.79 11.65 12.86
N GLN A 72 -21.68 10.50 12.22
CA GLN A 72 -20.42 9.84 11.89
C GLN A 72 -20.52 9.23 10.50
N VAL A 73 -19.42 9.31 9.75
CA VAL A 73 -19.29 8.67 8.45
C VAL A 73 -18.26 7.55 8.58
N ALA A 74 -18.62 6.35 8.13
CA ALA A 74 -17.67 5.26 7.93
C ALA A 74 -17.52 4.98 6.43
N MET A 75 -16.31 4.60 6.05
CA MET A 75 -15.99 4.10 4.72
C MET A 75 -15.94 2.58 4.74
N TYR A 76 -16.64 1.96 3.79
CA TYR A 76 -16.48 0.55 3.46
C TYR A 76 -15.84 0.44 2.08
N VAL A 77 -14.58 -0.02 2.06
CA VAL A 77 -13.74 -0.12 0.87
C VAL A 77 -13.45 -1.59 0.58
N TYR A 78 -13.68 -2.02 -0.66
CA TYR A 78 -13.49 -3.41 -1.06
C TYR A 78 -13.08 -3.56 -2.53
N THR A 79 -12.54 -4.72 -2.88
CA THR A 79 -12.27 -5.12 -4.27
C THR A 79 -12.99 -6.42 -4.59
N GLY A 80 -13.24 -6.69 -5.88
CA GLY A 80 -14.02 -7.87 -6.30
C GLY A 80 -15.52 -7.72 -6.06
N SER A 81 -16.25 -8.84 -6.09
CA SER A 81 -17.71 -8.86 -5.95
C SER A 81 -18.19 -10.12 -5.23
N GLY A 82 -19.35 -10.03 -4.58
CA GLY A 82 -19.96 -11.16 -3.88
C GLY A 82 -19.07 -11.75 -2.77
N ALA A 83 -19.11 -13.08 -2.62
CA ALA A 83 -18.41 -13.78 -1.55
C ALA A 83 -16.87 -13.78 -1.66
N THR A 84 -16.31 -13.36 -2.79
CA THR A 84 -14.87 -13.27 -3.02
C THR A 84 -14.33 -11.85 -2.83
N ALA A 85 -15.18 -10.91 -2.43
CA ALA A 85 -14.77 -9.54 -2.20
C ALA A 85 -13.72 -9.46 -1.06
N THR A 86 -12.64 -8.73 -1.31
CA THR A 86 -11.62 -8.45 -0.29
C THR A 86 -11.94 -7.11 0.36
N GLN A 87 -12.08 -7.12 1.68
CA GLN A 87 -12.42 -5.95 2.47
C GLN A 87 -11.13 -5.20 2.85
N LEU A 88 -10.92 -4.03 2.28
CA LEU A 88 -9.73 -3.20 2.51
C LEU A 88 -9.87 -2.34 3.77
N SER A 89 -11.08 -1.92 4.12
CA SER A 89 -11.35 -1.14 5.33
C SER A 89 -11.90 -1.99 6.49
N GLY A 90 -11.72 -3.32 6.45
CA GLY A 90 -12.30 -4.25 7.42
C GLY A 90 -13.79 -4.55 7.23
N ALA A 91 -14.36 -5.33 8.16
CA ALA A 91 -15.76 -5.74 8.12
C ALA A 91 -16.71 -4.54 8.21
N TRP A 92 -17.87 -4.65 7.55
CA TRP A 92 -18.94 -3.65 7.61
C TRP A 92 -19.21 -3.21 9.08
N PRO A 93 -19.30 -1.88 9.37
CA PRO A 93 -19.41 -0.74 8.46
C PRO A 93 -18.08 -0.23 7.87
N GLY A 94 -16.98 -0.92 8.14
CA GLY A 94 -15.64 -0.51 7.75
C GLY A 94 -15.02 0.49 8.74
N THR A 95 -14.20 1.40 8.22
CA THR A 95 -13.39 2.33 9.03
C THR A 95 -14.10 3.68 9.17
N VAL A 96 -14.19 4.23 10.38
CA VAL A 96 -14.72 5.59 10.59
C VAL A 96 -13.79 6.64 9.97
N MET A 97 -14.35 7.51 9.14
CA MET A 97 -13.65 8.61 8.48
C MET A 97 -13.42 9.77 9.46
N GLN A 98 -12.33 10.52 9.26
CA GLN A 98 -12.01 11.70 10.06
C GLN A 98 -12.74 12.92 9.50
N PRO A 99 -13.39 13.74 10.33
CA PRO A 99 -14.01 14.97 9.85
C PRO A 99 -12.94 15.99 9.41
N GLU A 100 -13.23 16.68 8.32
CA GLU A 100 -12.48 17.85 7.84
C GLU A 100 -13.32 19.12 8.08
N SER A 101 -13.10 20.17 7.27
CA SER A 101 -13.91 21.39 7.30
C SER A 101 -15.16 21.28 6.41
N SER A 102 -16.20 22.05 6.73
CA SER A 102 -17.35 22.26 5.84
C SER A 102 -18.08 20.98 5.43
N GLY A 103 -18.20 19.98 6.33
CA GLY A 103 -18.97 18.75 6.08
C GLY A 103 -18.24 17.66 5.29
N TRP A 104 -16.96 17.87 4.98
CA TRP A 104 -16.10 16.87 4.38
C TRP A 104 -15.53 15.90 5.42
N TYR A 105 -15.27 14.68 4.99
CA TYR A 105 -14.64 13.62 5.76
C TYR A 105 -13.55 12.96 4.90
N VAL A 106 -12.47 12.52 5.54
CA VAL A 106 -11.35 11.84 4.88
C VAL A 106 -11.04 10.49 5.52
N GLY A 107 -10.72 9.50 4.69
CA GLY A 107 -10.25 8.19 5.11
C GLY A 107 -9.23 7.63 4.13
N SER A 108 -8.44 6.66 4.58
CA SER A 108 -7.41 6.02 3.74
C SER A 108 -7.28 4.52 4.00
N VAL A 109 -6.98 3.76 2.95
CA VAL A 109 -6.59 2.34 3.04
C VAL A 109 -5.25 2.12 2.33
N ASP A 110 -4.47 1.17 2.81
CA ASP A 110 -3.19 0.75 2.23
C ASP A 110 -3.44 -0.06 0.94
N TYR A 111 -3.78 0.64 -0.14
CA TYR A 111 -4.14 0.05 -1.42
C TYR A 111 -3.87 1.03 -2.58
N ASP A 112 -3.19 0.53 -3.62
CA ASP A 112 -2.71 1.31 -4.77
C ASP A 112 -3.52 1.09 -6.05
N GLY A 113 -4.49 0.18 -6.00
CA GLY A 113 -5.32 -0.18 -7.14
C GLY A 113 -6.67 0.54 -7.20
N THR A 114 -7.55 0.03 -8.07
CA THR A 114 -8.96 0.44 -8.12
C THR A 114 -9.81 -0.38 -7.15
N ALA A 115 -10.58 0.31 -6.31
CA ALA A 115 -11.48 -0.29 -5.35
C ALA A 115 -12.92 0.24 -5.53
N LYS A 116 -13.81 -0.31 -4.71
CA LYS A 116 -15.19 0.14 -4.52
C LYS A 116 -15.32 0.78 -3.15
N PHE A 117 -15.99 1.91 -3.09
CA PHE A 117 -16.23 2.69 -1.88
C PHE A 117 -17.73 2.88 -1.63
N ILE A 118 -18.13 2.69 -0.38
CA ILE A 118 -19.46 3.01 0.13
C ILE A 118 -19.29 3.85 1.39
N ALA A 119 -19.96 5.00 1.44
CA ALA A 119 -20.09 5.77 2.67
C ALA A 119 -21.31 5.27 3.46
N ASN A 120 -21.22 5.19 4.79
CA ASN A 120 -22.36 4.81 5.61
C ASN A 120 -22.37 5.53 6.95
N ASN A 121 -23.54 5.56 7.60
CA ASN A 121 -23.73 6.25 8.87
C ASN A 121 -23.29 5.41 10.10
N ASN A 122 -22.22 4.64 9.96
CA ASN A 122 -21.59 3.83 11.01
C ASN A 122 -22.59 2.94 11.77
N ASN A 123 -23.21 1.99 11.07
CA ASN A 123 -24.29 1.12 11.58
C ASN A 123 -25.62 1.81 11.92
N GLY A 124 -25.84 3.06 11.56
CA GLY A 124 -27.16 3.71 11.67
C GLY A 124 -28.17 3.30 10.58
N GLY A 125 -27.88 2.26 9.79
CA GLY A 125 -28.79 1.70 8.77
C GLY A 125 -28.90 2.46 7.45
N SER A 126 -28.06 3.46 7.20
CA SER A 126 -28.03 4.22 5.94
C SER A 126 -26.65 4.16 5.28
N GLN A 127 -26.64 4.16 3.95
CA GLN A 127 -25.44 4.18 3.14
C GLN A 127 -25.64 4.97 1.85
N ASP A 128 -24.53 5.32 1.22
CA ASP A 128 -24.40 6.03 -0.03
C ASP A 128 -23.34 5.33 -0.90
N PRO A 129 -23.72 4.72 -2.05
CA PRO A 129 -25.03 4.77 -2.71
C PRO A 129 -26.17 4.12 -1.92
N THR A 130 -27.37 4.70 -1.97
CA THR A 130 -28.53 4.20 -1.22
C THR A 130 -28.98 2.81 -1.67
N GLY A 131 -29.47 2.00 -0.73
CA GLY A 131 -30.03 0.66 -0.97
C GLY A 131 -29.09 -0.46 -0.51
N VAL A 132 -29.61 -1.44 0.25
CA VAL A 132 -28.80 -2.57 0.73
C VAL A 132 -28.30 -3.40 -0.45
N GLY A 133 -27.00 -3.66 -0.49
CA GLY A 133 -26.37 -4.39 -1.59
C GLY A 133 -26.13 -3.57 -2.87
N SER A 134 -26.36 -2.25 -2.84
CA SER A 134 -25.91 -1.36 -3.91
C SER A 134 -24.39 -1.43 -4.06
N ASP A 135 -23.92 -1.45 -5.31
CA ASP A 135 -22.49 -1.40 -5.62
C ASP A 135 -21.91 -0.04 -5.22
N GLY A 136 -20.69 -0.06 -4.69
CA GLY A 136 -19.95 1.16 -4.36
C GLY A 136 -19.47 1.96 -5.58
N TYR A 137 -19.08 3.21 -5.32
CA TYR A 137 -18.39 4.07 -6.27
C TYR A 137 -17.00 3.51 -6.58
N SER A 138 -16.59 3.54 -7.85
CA SER A 138 -15.22 3.17 -8.22
C SER A 138 -14.26 4.29 -7.79
N VAL A 139 -13.18 3.92 -7.11
CA VAL A 139 -12.17 4.85 -6.55
C VAL A 139 -10.76 4.33 -6.83
N SER A 140 -9.79 5.21 -7.04
CA SER A 140 -8.38 4.86 -7.28
C SER A 140 -7.47 6.07 -7.05
N GLY A 141 -6.29 5.88 -6.43
CA GLY A 141 -5.37 6.97 -6.12
C GLY A 141 -5.89 7.91 -5.02
N GLU A 142 -5.97 9.21 -5.29
CA GLU A 142 -6.62 10.19 -4.42
C GLU A 142 -7.92 10.67 -5.09
N VAL A 143 -9.04 10.57 -4.39
CA VAL A 143 -10.38 10.93 -4.90
C VAL A 143 -11.19 11.76 -3.91
#